data_AF-A0A9D7PE32-F1
#
_entry.id   AF-A0A9D7PE32-F1
#
_cell.length_a   1.000
_cell.length_b   1.000
_cell.length_c   1.000
_cell.angle_alpha   90.00
_cell.angle_beta   90.00
_cell.angle_gamma   90.00
#
_symmetry.space_group_name_H-M   'P 1'
#
loop_
_entity.id
_entity.type
_entity.pdbx_description
1 polymer ?
#
loop_
_entity_poly.entity_id
_entity_poly.type
_entity_poly.pdbx_seq_one_letter_code
_entity_poly.pdbx_strand_id
1 'polypeptide(L)'
;MMHFTYGGTAASSAAWFNSPDNPGSSAQVVIERDGSIIQCVSFDRPAWHAGTSEWRDRHGNHIVGLNRSSFGIELANWGFLKRAGSGWQSYTGRPIADPFMGVHRNGNPDGSTQPIGWEDYPEAQIRSAVALARAAVDAYGIDEIVGHDDIAPTRKWDPGPAFDMARFRELVFGDAGNADDSTATGELTVNVAEGLNLRAGPGTQFAVMVLLANGTRLRPLERQGRWISVSVLQNGQPVNTGWVHEAYVA
;
A
#
# COMPACT_ATOMS: atom_id res chain seq x y z
N MET A 1 8.89 -0.68 -9.71
CA MET A 1 9.00 0.54 -8.88
C MET A 1 7.60 1.04 -8.59
N MET A 2 7.28 1.22 -7.30
CA MET A 2 5.97 1.65 -6.84
C MET A 2 5.94 3.15 -6.64
N HIS A 3 4.90 3.81 -7.15
CA HIS A 3 4.67 5.25 -7.08
C HIS A 3 3.24 5.54 -6.63
N PHE A 4 2.98 6.76 -6.17
CA PHE A 4 1.63 7.32 -6.18
C PHE A 4 1.56 8.50 -7.16
N THR A 5 0.38 8.70 -7.74
CA THR A 5 0.15 9.72 -8.78
C THR A 5 0.09 11.15 -8.24
N TYR A 6 0.09 11.32 -6.91
CA TYR A 6 -0.12 12.61 -6.27
C TYR A 6 -1.50 13.19 -6.63
N GLY A 7 -2.51 12.32 -6.68
CA GLY A 7 -3.91 12.67 -6.88
C GLY A 7 -4.54 12.26 -8.20
N GLY A 8 -5.79 12.69 -8.37
CA GLY A 8 -6.63 12.35 -9.52
C GLY A 8 -7.12 10.89 -9.52
N THR A 9 -7.73 10.54 -10.64
CA THR A 9 -8.08 9.17 -11.02
C THR A 9 -6.98 8.58 -11.89
N ALA A 10 -6.91 7.26 -11.98
CA ALA A 10 -6.00 6.57 -12.90
C ALA A 10 -6.18 7.08 -14.34
N ALA A 11 -7.43 7.32 -14.75
CA ALA A 11 -7.74 7.89 -16.06
C ALA A 11 -7.15 9.29 -16.26
N SER A 12 -7.23 10.16 -15.24
CA SER A 12 -6.64 11.50 -15.33
C SER A 12 -5.11 11.47 -15.37
N SER A 13 -4.47 10.56 -14.64
CA SER A 13 -3.01 10.37 -14.67
C SER A 13 -2.55 9.80 -16.01
N ALA A 14 -3.26 8.82 -16.56
CA ALA A 14 -3.00 8.27 -17.89
C ALA A 14 -3.19 9.33 -19.00
N ALA A 15 -4.20 10.18 -18.88
CA ALA A 15 -4.39 11.31 -19.78
C ALA A 15 -3.25 12.33 -19.66
N TRP A 16 -2.82 12.64 -18.44
CA TRP A 16 -1.68 13.52 -18.20
C TRP A 16 -0.40 13.00 -18.85
N PHE A 17 -0.10 11.70 -18.76
CA PHE A 17 1.08 11.13 -19.42
C PHE A 17 1.11 11.34 -20.94
N ASN A 18 -0.05 11.48 -21.58
CA ASN A 18 -0.19 11.74 -23.01
C ASN A 18 -0.40 13.23 -23.36
N SER A 19 -0.43 14.12 -22.35
CA SER A 19 -0.65 15.55 -22.55
C SER A 19 0.57 16.23 -23.21
N PRO A 20 0.37 17.20 -24.12
CA PRO A 20 1.48 18.03 -24.61
C PRO A 20 2.11 18.90 -23.51
N ASP A 21 1.38 19.17 -22.42
CA ASP A 21 1.86 19.96 -21.28
C ASP A 21 2.66 19.12 -20.27
N ASN A 22 2.72 17.80 -20.47
CA ASN A 22 3.50 16.92 -19.63
C ASN A 22 5.01 17.12 -19.90
N PRO A 23 5.83 17.44 -18.88
CA PRO A 23 7.27 17.64 -19.04
C PRO A 23 8.06 16.36 -19.34
N GLY A 24 7.37 15.24 -19.58
CA GLY A 24 7.95 13.98 -20.03
C GLY A 24 7.92 12.87 -18.98
N SER A 25 6.96 12.86 -18.05
CA SER A 25 6.76 11.71 -17.14
C SER A 25 5.84 10.66 -17.75
N SER A 26 6.11 9.39 -17.48
CA SER A 26 5.20 8.29 -17.82
C SER A 26 5.48 7.06 -16.98
N ALA A 27 4.53 6.14 -16.91
CA ALA A 27 4.68 4.84 -16.27
C ALA A 27 4.13 3.73 -17.19
N GLN A 28 4.48 2.47 -16.93
CA GLN A 28 3.91 1.34 -17.66
C GLN A 28 2.41 1.23 -17.38
N VAL A 29 2.01 1.38 -16.12
CA VAL A 29 0.60 1.31 -15.71
C VAL A 29 0.22 2.36 -14.67
N VAL A 30 -1.06 2.66 -14.59
CA VAL A 30 -1.70 3.31 -13.44
C VAL A 30 -2.83 2.42 -12.93
N ILE A 31 -2.93 2.23 -11.61
CA ILE A 31 -3.95 1.40 -10.96
C ILE A 31 -4.88 2.31 -10.14
N GLU A 32 -6.18 2.25 -10.41
CA GLU A 32 -7.19 3.00 -9.67
C GLU A 32 -7.47 2.37 -8.29
N ARG A 33 -8.07 3.14 -7.39
CA ARG A 33 -8.52 2.72 -6.06
C ARG A 33 -9.46 1.50 -6.06
N ASP A 34 -10.21 1.28 -7.14
CA ASP A 34 -11.07 0.10 -7.29
C ASP A 34 -10.33 -1.14 -7.83
N GLY A 35 -9.03 -1.02 -8.12
CA GLY A 35 -8.20 -2.07 -8.68
C GLY A 35 -8.20 -2.15 -10.20
N SER A 36 -8.94 -1.30 -10.92
CA SER A 36 -8.84 -1.22 -12.38
C SER A 36 -7.45 -0.74 -12.82
N ILE A 37 -6.91 -1.33 -13.88
CA ILE A 37 -5.55 -1.06 -14.37
C ILE A 37 -5.65 -0.41 -15.75
N ILE A 38 -4.94 0.70 -15.95
CA ILE A 38 -4.75 1.33 -17.25
C ILE A 38 -3.27 1.20 -17.65
N GLN A 39 -3.01 0.52 -18.75
CA GLN A 39 -1.68 0.47 -19.34
C GLN A 39 -1.42 1.75 -20.16
N CYS A 40 -0.31 2.42 -19.88
CA CYS A 40 0.07 3.69 -20.51
C CYS A 40 1.27 3.53 -21.45
N VAL A 41 2.24 2.70 -21.05
CA VAL A 41 3.42 2.36 -21.86
C VAL A 41 3.54 0.84 -21.92
N SER A 42 3.88 0.31 -23.08
CA SER A 42 4.14 -1.12 -23.24
C SER A 42 5.36 -1.55 -22.42
N PHE A 43 5.32 -2.74 -21.82
CA PHE A 43 6.39 -3.25 -20.95
C PHE A 43 7.70 -3.56 -21.70
N ASP A 44 7.67 -3.62 -23.03
CA ASP A 44 8.85 -3.72 -23.90
C ASP A 44 9.50 -2.35 -24.19
N ARG A 45 8.94 -1.26 -23.65
CA ARG A 45 9.42 0.11 -23.84
C ARG A 45 9.74 0.78 -22.50
N PRO A 46 10.80 1.61 -22.45
CA PRO A 46 11.07 2.41 -21.27
C PRO A 46 9.96 3.44 -21.07
N ALA A 47 9.60 3.65 -19.81
CA ALA A 47 8.78 4.76 -19.36
C ALA A 47 9.64 5.73 -18.53
N TRP A 48 9.17 6.95 -18.33
CA TRP A 48 9.92 8.01 -17.65
C TRP A 48 9.34 8.28 -16.27
N HIS A 49 9.54 7.35 -15.33
CA HIS A 49 8.96 7.41 -13.98
C HIS A 49 9.99 7.69 -12.88
N ALA A 50 11.21 7.13 -12.96
CA ALA A 50 12.23 7.22 -11.94
C ALA A 50 12.92 8.61 -11.91
N GLY A 51 13.23 9.17 -13.07
CA GLY A 51 14.03 10.39 -13.20
C GLY A 51 15.47 10.19 -12.69
N THR A 52 16.05 11.19 -12.02
CA THR A 52 17.33 11.02 -11.32
C THR A 52 17.15 10.04 -10.17
N SER A 53 17.87 8.92 -10.23
CA SER A 53 17.68 7.76 -9.37
C SER A 53 18.91 6.88 -9.32
N GLU A 54 19.08 6.17 -8.21
CA GLU A 54 20.19 5.26 -7.98
C GLU A 54 19.75 4.08 -7.11
N TRP A 55 20.22 2.89 -7.41
CA TRP A 55 19.92 1.70 -6.62
C TRP A 55 21.10 0.73 -6.61
N ARG A 56 21.30 0.04 -5.49
CA ARG A 56 22.18 -1.11 -5.41
C ARG A 56 21.33 -2.36 -5.25
N ASP A 57 21.32 -3.21 -6.26
CA ASP A 57 20.51 -4.43 -6.24
C ASP A 57 21.10 -5.46 -5.25
N ARG A 58 20.34 -6.54 -4.98
CA ARG A 58 20.75 -7.66 -4.13
C ARG A 58 22.02 -8.38 -4.58
N HIS A 59 22.38 -8.27 -5.86
CA HIS A 59 23.60 -8.87 -6.41
C HIS A 59 24.80 -7.93 -6.24
N GLY A 60 24.59 -6.75 -5.68
CA GLY A 60 25.61 -5.74 -5.43
C GLY A 60 25.87 -4.80 -6.61
N ASN A 61 25.14 -4.93 -7.73
CA ASN A 61 25.29 -4.07 -8.89
C ASN A 61 24.77 -2.68 -8.57
N HIS A 62 25.47 -1.68 -9.07
CA HIS A 62 25.11 -0.28 -8.91
C HIS A 62 24.45 0.24 -10.19
N ILE A 63 23.19 0.63 -10.07
CA ILE A 63 22.34 1.05 -11.19
C ILE A 63 22.02 2.52 -11.03
N VAL A 64 22.37 3.32 -12.04
CA VAL A 64 22.06 4.76 -12.11
C VAL A 64 21.07 4.98 -13.26
N GLY A 65 20.01 5.75 -13.00
CA GLY A 65 18.96 6.05 -13.99
C GLY A 65 18.06 4.85 -14.31
N LEU A 66 17.14 4.54 -13.40
CA LEU A 66 16.36 3.30 -13.40
C LEU A 66 15.23 3.23 -14.45
N ASN A 67 14.93 4.32 -15.17
CA ASN A 67 13.86 4.35 -16.20
C ASN A 67 13.96 3.23 -17.25
N ARG A 68 15.19 2.79 -17.57
CA ARG A 68 15.46 1.78 -18.62
C ARG A 68 15.62 0.37 -18.07
N SER A 69 15.68 0.21 -16.75
CA SER A 69 15.94 -1.06 -16.07
C SER A 69 14.85 -1.42 -15.06
N SER A 70 13.71 -0.75 -15.13
CA SER A 70 12.58 -1.03 -14.24
C SER A 70 11.24 -0.70 -14.90
N PHE A 71 10.18 -1.27 -14.34
CA PHE A 71 8.80 -0.88 -14.63
C PHE A 71 8.29 0.06 -13.54
N GLY A 72 7.60 1.12 -13.95
CA GLY A 72 6.84 2.02 -13.09
C GLY A 72 5.39 1.55 -12.98
N ILE A 73 4.94 1.32 -11.74
CA ILE A 73 3.55 1.09 -11.38
C ILE A 73 3.09 2.31 -10.57
N GLU A 74 2.17 3.07 -11.12
CA GLU A 74 1.55 4.22 -10.46
C GLU A 74 0.25 3.81 -9.78
N LEU A 75 0.04 4.24 -8.54
CA LEU A 75 -1.18 4.02 -7.79
C LEU A 75 -1.92 5.35 -7.70
N ALA A 76 -3.18 5.40 -8.16
CA ALA A 76 -4.03 6.57 -8.01
C ALA A 76 -4.24 6.84 -6.51
N ASN A 77 -3.49 7.79 -5.95
CA ASN A 77 -3.42 8.08 -4.52
C ASN A 77 -2.91 9.52 -4.32
N TRP A 78 -3.46 10.24 -3.34
CA TRP A 78 -3.18 11.63 -3.01
C TRP A 78 -1.84 11.81 -2.28
N GLY A 79 -1.22 10.74 -1.80
CA GLY A 79 -0.01 10.76 -1.01
C GLY A 79 -0.25 11.37 0.38
N PHE A 80 0.68 12.22 0.82
CA PHE A 80 0.53 12.94 2.07
C PHE A 80 -0.52 14.06 1.99
N LEU A 81 -1.15 14.33 3.12
CA LEU A 81 -2.35 15.16 3.23
C LEU A 81 -2.08 16.43 4.02
N LYS A 82 -2.89 17.45 3.76
CA LYS A 82 -2.87 18.72 4.49
C LYS A 82 -3.86 18.68 5.64
N ARG A 83 -3.48 19.23 6.79
CA ARG A 83 -4.44 19.52 7.87
C ARG A 83 -5.44 20.56 7.40
N ALA A 84 -6.71 20.34 7.73
CA ALA A 84 -7.82 21.26 7.50
C ALA A 84 -8.70 21.30 8.75
N GLY A 85 -8.47 22.29 9.63
CA GLY A 85 -9.09 22.32 10.95
C GLY A 85 -8.71 21.09 11.77
N SER A 86 -9.71 20.33 12.22
CA SER A 86 -9.53 19.05 12.92
C SER A 86 -9.36 17.84 11.99
N GLY A 87 -9.60 18.01 10.68
CA GLY A 87 -9.56 16.93 9.70
C GLY A 87 -8.37 17.00 8.74
N TRP A 88 -8.46 16.20 7.69
CA TRP A 88 -7.44 16.06 6.66
C TRP A 88 -8.04 16.25 5.27
N GLN A 89 -7.23 16.73 4.33
CA GLN A 89 -7.62 16.90 2.94
C GLN A 89 -6.45 16.64 2.00
N SER A 90 -6.75 16.25 0.78
CA SER A 90 -5.79 16.25 -0.33
C SER A 90 -5.28 17.67 -0.63
N TYR A 91 -4.24 17.79 -1.45
CA TYR A 91 -3.71 19.10 -1.84
C TYR A 91 -4.72 19.94 -2.66
N THR A 92 -5.74 19.31 -3.28
CA THR A 92 -6.83 19.99 -4.02
C THR A 92 -8.00 20.38 -3.14
N GLY A 93 -7.95 20.09 -1.84
CA GLY A 93 -9.01 20.42 -0.88
C GLY A 93 -10.09 19.35 -0.72
N ARG A 94 -9.97 18.19 -1.39
CA ARG A 94 -10.88 17.05 -1.14
C ARG A 94 -10.70 16.53 0.29
N PRO A 95 -11.75 16.51 1.14
CA PRO A 95 -11.66 15.95 2.49
C PRO A 95 -11.34 14.46 2.50
N ILE A 96 -10.54 14.02 3.47
CA ILE A 96 -10.18 12.62 3.74
C ILE A 96 -10.51 12.33 5.20
N ALA A 97 -11.45 11.40 5.43
CA ALA A 97 -12.04 11.18 6.76
C ALA A 97 -11.13 10.39 7.71
N ASP A 98 -10.42 9.38 7.19
CA ASP A 98 -9.60 8.47 7.99
C ASP A 98 -8.26 8.20 7.29
N PRO A 99 -7.30 9.13 7.42
CA PRO A 99 -6.01 8.94 6.79
C PRO A 99 -5.13 8.01 7.61
N PHE A 100 -4.20 7.35 6.94
CA PHE A 100 -3.09 6.70 7.61
C PHE A 100 -2.20 7.76 8.26
N MET A 101 -1.93 7.61 9.55
CA MET A 101 -1.04 8.50 10.30
C MET A 101 0.34 7.87 10.42
N GLY A 102 1.36 8.51 9.84
CA GLY A 102 2.72 7.99 9.94
C GLY A 102 3.82 8.99 9.61
N VAL A 103 5.04 8.60 9.94
CA VAL A 103 6.27 9.33 9.64
C VAL A 103 6.95 8.63 8.46
N HIS A 104 7.32 9.40 7.44
CA HIS A 104 8.06 8.86 6.32
C HIS A 104 9.51 8.53 6.73
N ARG A 105 10.04 7.37 6.31
CA ARG A 105 11.37 6.89 6.74
C ARG A 105 12.53 7.83 6.38
N ASN A 106 12.40 8.59 5.28
CA ASN A 106 13.38 9.60 4.86
C ASN A 106 13.09 11.02 5.39
N GLY A 107 12.19 11.15 6.37
CA GLY A 107 11.69 12.44 6.87
C GLY A 107 10.42 12.91 6.14
N ASN A 108 9.56 13.62 6.87
CA ASN A 108 8.27 14.04 6.32
C ASN A 108 8.42 15.14 5.26
N PRO A 109 7.53 15.15 4.25
CA PRO A 109 7.51 16.19 3.22
C PRO A 109 7.29 17.61 3.73
N ASP A 110 6.63 17.77 4.88
CA ASP A 110 6.40 19.07 5.53
C ASP A 110 7.51 19.45 6.54
N GLY A 111 8.57 18.64 6.63
CA GLY A 111 9.68 18.83 7.57
C GLY A 111 9.36 18.48 9.02
N SER A 112 8.15 18.02 9.33
CA SER A 112 7.78 17.62 10.69
C SER A 112 8.45 16.30 11.09
N THR A 113 8.62 16.10 12.39
CA THR A 113 9.07 14.83 12.98
C THR A 113 7.93 14.02 13.59
N GLN A 114 6.70 14.56 13.54
CA GLN A 114 5.49 13.92 14.07
C GLN A 114 4.71 13.22 12.96
N PRO A 115 3.87 12.22 13.26
CA PRO A 115 3.02 11.60 12.25
C PRO A 115 2.14 12.61 11.52
N ILE A 116 2.11 12.51 10.19
CA ILE A 116 1.20 13.27 9.31
C ILE A 116 0.22 12.32 8.62
N GLY A 117 -0.85 12.86 8.04
CA GLY A 117 -1.85 12.09 7.32
C GLY A 117 -1.36 11.72 5.91
N TRP A 118 -1.66 10.50 5.50
CA TRP A 118 -1.46 9.93 4.17
C TRP A 118 -2.75 9.27 3.70
N GLU A 119 -3.07 9.34 2.41
CA GLU A 119 -4.19 8.53 1.88
C GLU A 119 -3.83 7.05 1.92
N ASP A 120 -4.71 6.25 2.51
CA ASP A 120 -4.56 4.79 2.56
C ASP A 120 -4.81 4.15 1.18
N TYR A 121 -4.32 2.93 0.99
CA TYR A 121 -4.46 2.18 -0.26
C TYR A 121 -5.59 1.15 -0.12
N PRO A 122 -6.67 1.23 -0.91
CA PRO A 122 -7.73 0.24 -0.85
C PRO A 122 -7.24 -1.15 -1.23
N GLU A 123 -7.82 -2.18 -0.61
CA GLU A 123 -7.42 -3.57 -0.80
C GLU A 123 -7.52 -4.03 -2.26
N ALA A 124 -8.55 -3.59 -3.00
CA ALA A 124 -8.69 -3.90 -4.42
C ALA A 124 -7.52 -3.36 -5.26
N GLN A 125 -7.03 -2.16 -4.93
CA GLN A 125 -5.87 -1.56 -5.57
C GLN A 125 -4.59 -2.35 -5.26
N ILE A 126 -4.40 -2.76 -4.00
CA ILE A 126 -3.25 -3.59 -3.59
C ILE A 126 -3.30 -4.97 -4.26
N ARG A 127 -4.45 -5.63 -4.29
CA ARG A 127 -4.63 -6.96 -4.93
C ARG A 127 -4.26 -6.92 -6.41
N SER A 128 -4.74 -5.91 -7.14
CA SER A 128 -4.39 -5.71 -8.55
C SER A 128 -2.89 -5.42 -8.74
N ALA A 129 -2.29 -4.62 -7.86
CA ALA A 129 -0.85 -4.35 -7.90
C ALA A 129 -0.03 -5.63 -7.66
N VAL A 130 -0.44 -6.49 -6.72
CA VAL A 130 0.21 -7.79 -6.46
C VAL A 130 0.08 -8.71 -7.66
N ALA A 131 -1.12 -8.86 -8.22
CA ALA A 131 -1.36 -9.72 -9.38
C ALA A 131 -0.54 -9.27 -10.59
N LEU A 132 -0.49 -7.96 -10.85
CA LEU A 132 0.34 -7.40 -11.92
C LEU A 132 1.84 -7.61 -11.66
N ALA A 133 2.30 -7.36 -10.44
CA ALA A 133 3.71 -7.53 -10.09
C ALA A 133 4.14 -9.00 -10.22
N ARG A 134 3.30 -9.95 -9.79
CA ARG A 134 3.54 -11.40 -10.00
C ARG A 134 3.63 -11.74 -11.49
N ALA A 135 2.71 -11.26 -12.31
CA ALA A 135 2.77 -11.47 -13.75
C ALA A 135 4.07 -10.88 -14.37
N ALA A 136 4.53 -9.73 -13.88
CA ALA A 136 5.79 -9.14 -14.32
C ALA A 136 7.02 -9.95 -13.86
N VAL A 137 7.00 -10.47 -12.63
CA VAL A 137 8.02 -11.41 -12.12
C VAL A 137 8.12 -12.63 -13.02
N ASP A 138 7.00 -13.27 -13.32
CA ASP A 138 6.94 -14.49 -14.13
C ASP A 138 7.40 -14.24 -15.58
N ALA A 139 6.97 -13.12 -16.17
CA ALA A 139 7.24 -12.81 -17.59
C ALA A 139 8.63 -12.24 -17.86
N TYR A 140 9.19 -11.47 -16.91
CA TYR A 140 10.43 -10.71 -17.12
C TYR A 140 11.56 -11.07 -16.16
N GLY A 141 11.34 -12.02 -15.25
CA GLY A 141 12.35 -12.42 -14.25
C GLY A 141 12.68 -11.29 -13.27
N ILE A 142 11.71 -10.44 -12.95
CA ILE A 142 11.88 -9.37 -11.96
C ILE A 142 12.16 -10.02 -10.61
N ASP A 143 13.31 -9.70 -10.01
CA ASP A 143 13.67 -10.22 -8.71
C ASP A 143 13.50 -9.16 -7.60
N GLU A 144 13.39 -7.88 -7.93
CA GLU A 144 13.28 -6.78 -6.96
C GLU A 144 12.10 -5.85 -7.18
N ILE A 145 11.54 -5.37 -6.05
CA ILE A 145 10.49 -4.37 -6.00
C ILE A 145 10.93 -3.29 -5.01
N VAL A 146 10.91 -2.04 -5.46
CA VAL A 146 11.35 -0.85 -4.71
C VAL A 146 10.32 0.26 -4.81
N GLY A 147 10.26 1.13 -3.79
CA GLY A 147 9.55 2.39 -3.87
C GLY A 147 10.36 3.46 -4.61
N HIS A 148 9.73 4.57 -4.98
CA HIS A 148 10.48 5.72 -5.52
C HIS A 148 11.36 6.38 -4.44
N ASP A 149 10.90 6.33 -3.20
CA ASP A 149 11.59 6.76 -1.99
C ASP A 149 12.83 5.91 -1.64
N ASP A 150 12.93 4.67 -2.15
CA ASP A 150 14.12 3.81 -2.02
C ASP A 150 15.26 4.31 -2.93
N ILE A 151 14.91 4.71 -4.15
CA ILE A 151 15.87 4.96 -5.24
C ILE A 151 16.14 6.45 -5.47
N ALA A 152 15.36 7.33 -4.84
CA ALA A 152 15.54 8.78 -4.86
C ALA A 152 15.23 9.41 -3.47
N PRO A 153 15.91 8.96 -2.40
CA PRO A 153 15.48 9.21 -1.01
C PRO A 153 15.47 10.68 -0.58
N THR A 154 16.20 11.55 -1.26
CA THR A 154 16.27 12.99 -0.95
C THR A 154 15.25 13.84 -1.73
N ARG A 155 14.53 13.24 -2.69
CA ARG A 155 13.62 13.95 -3.60
C ARG A 155 12.20 13.39 -3.60
N LYS A 156 12.01 12.14 -3.17
CA LYS A 156 10.79 11.37 -3.34
C LYS A 156 10.30 10.78 -2.02
N TRP A 157 8.97 10.73 -1.90
CA TRP A 157 8.24 10.25 -0.71
C TRP A 157 7.24 9.14 -1.04
N ASP A 158 7.16 8.74 -2.30
CA ASP A 158 6.26 7.73 -2.80
C ASP A 158 6.92 6.34 -2.82
N PRO A 159 6.17 5.26 -2.50
CA PRO A 159 4.72 5.22 -2.25
C PRO A 159 4.31 5.62 -0.81
N GLY A 160 5.27 5.96 0.03
CA GLY A 160 5.04 6.51 1.36
C GLY A 160 4.69 5.47 2.43
N PRO A 161 4.59 5.86 3.70
CA PRO A 161 4.46 4.94 4.82
C PRO A 161 3.09 4.24 4.89
N ALA A 162 2.08 4.73 4.18
CA ALA A 162 0.79 4.06 4.05
C ALA A 162 0.86 2.81 3.16
N PHE A 163 1.88 2.71 2.28
CA PHE A 163 2.10 1.53 1.47
C PHE A 163 3.11 0.60 2.15
N ASP A 164 2.64 -0.55 2.64
CA ASP A 164 3.50 -1.55 3.26
C ASP A 164 4.32 -2.31 2.20
N MET A 165 5.49 -1.76 1.87
CA MET A 165 6.42 -2.37 0.91
C MET A 165 6.91 -3.75 1.33
N ALA A 166 7.02 -4.02 2.63
CA ALA A 166 7.49 -5.33 3.12
C ALA A 166 6.43 -6.39 2.86
N ARG A 167 5.18 -6.12 3.28
CA ARG A 167 4.04 -6.98 2.98
C ARG A 167 3.80 -7.13 1.48
N PHE A 168 3.93 -6.07 0.71
CA PHE A 168 3.77 -6.14 -0.75
C PHE A 168 4.79 -7.08 -1.38
N ARG A 169 6.07 -6.99 -0.98
CA ARG A 169 7.13 -7.91 -1.44
C ARG A 169 6.83 -9.35 -1.05
N GLU A 170 6.37 -9.59 0.18
CA GLU A 170 5.96 -10.92 0.64
C GLU A 170 4.79 -11.47 -0.19
N LEU A 171 3.77 -10.65 -0.42
CA LEU A 171 2.62 -11.02 -1.25
C LEU A 171 2.96 -11.27 -2.71
N VAL A 172 4.09 -10.75 -3.23
CA VAL A 172 4.51 -10.97 -4.63
C VAL A 172 5.49 -12.12 -4.75
N PHE A 173 6.51 -12.21 -3.89
CA PHE A 173 7.57 -13.23 -3.97
C PHE A 173 7.28 -14.47 -3.13
N GLY A 174 6.37 -14.41 -2.16
CA GLY A 174 5.98 -15.56 -1.35
C GLY A 174 5.27 -16.63 -2.17
N ASP A 175 5.36 -17.88 -1.70
CA ASP A 175 4.77 -19.05 -2.36
C ASP A 175 3.30 -18.79 -2.70
N ALA A 176 2.98 -18.84 -3.99
CA ALA A 176 1.66 -18.57 -4.55
C ALA A 176 0.57 -19.59 -4.14
N GLY A 177 0.86 -20.49 -3.20
CA GLY A 177 -0.03 -21.57 -2.76
C GLY A 177 -1.21 -21.14 -1.89
N ASN A 178 -1.44 -19.83 -1.69
CA ASN A 178 -2.50 -19.37 -0.78
C ASN A 178 -3.10 -18.00 -1.14
N ALA A 179 -3.04 -17.62 -2.42
CA ALA A 179 -3.71 -16.41 -2.93
C ALA A 179 -5.06 -16.75 -3.58
N ASP A 180 -5.79 -17.71 -3.02
CA ASP A 180 -7.22 -17.87 -3.32
C ASP A 180 -8.01 -17.01 -2.33
N ASP A 181 -8.89 -16.16 -2.87
CA ASP A 181 -9.66 -15.11 -2.19
C ASP A 181 -10.83 -15.69 -1.37
N SER A 182 -10.62 -16.85 -0.72
CA SER A 182 -11.57 -17.42 0.22
C SER A 182 -10.88 -18.30 1.26
N THR A 183 -11.10 -17.98 2.53
CA THR A 183 -10.54 -18.64 3.73
C THR A 183 -9.05 -18.44 3.96
N ALA A 184 -8.70 -17.33 4.61
CA ALA A 184 -7.44 -17.23 5.35
C ALA A 184 -7.41 -18.35 6.42
N THR A 185 -6.73 -19.44 6.09
CA THR A 185 -6.59 -20.64 6.92
C THR A 185 -5.49 -20.52 7.97
N GLY A 186 -4.80 -19.38 8.05
CA GLY A 186 -3.84 -19.06 9.10
C GLY A 186 -4.53 -18.47 10.32
N GLU A 187 -4.34 -19.06 11.49
CA GLU A 187 -4.72 -18.39 12.73
C GLU A 187 -3.84 -17.17 12.99
N LEU A 188 -4.44 -16.13 13.56
CA LEU A 188 -3.78 -14.91 14.00
C LEU A 188 -3.72 -14.88 15.52
N THR A 189 -2.76 -14.15 16.06
CA THR A 189 -2.60 -13.94 17.50
C THR A 189 -2.56 -12.44 17.79
N VAL A 190 -3.32 -11.99 18.79
CA VAL A 190 -3.21 -10.60 19.27
C VAL A 190 -1.79 -10.36 19.79
N ASN A 191 -1.12 -9.32 19.28
CA ASN A 191 0.26 -8.98 19.56
C ASN A 191 0.38 -7.52 20.05
N VAL A 192 -0.27 -7.22 21.18
CA VAL A 192 -0.25 -5.91 21.84
C VAL A 192 -0.49 -6.08 23.33
N ALA A 193 0.40 -5.53 24.16
CA ALA A 193 0.43 -5.77 25.60
C ALA A 193 -0.82 -5.23 26.32
N GLU A 194 -1.33 -4.09 25.85
CA GLU A 194 -2.50 -3.38 26.38
C GLU A 194 -3.83 -4.05 26.00
N GLY A 195 -3.79 -5.05 25.10
CA GLY A 195 -4.96 -5.69 24.54
C GLY A 195 -5.52 -4.99 23.30
N LEU A 196 -6.37 -5.70 22.56
CA LEU A 196 -6.91 -5.28 21.28
C LEU A 196 -8.43 -5.22 21.30
N ASN A 197 -8.99 -4.07 20.94
CA ASN A 197 -10.44 -3.91 20.83
C ASN A 197 -11.00 -4.74 19.67
N LEU A 198 -11.86 -5.70 19.99
CA LEU A 198 -12.77 -6.36 19.05
C LEU A 198 -13.98 -5.45 18.85
N ARG A 199 -14.25 -5.06 17.60
CA ARG A 199 -15.30 -4.08 17.26
C ARG A 199 -16.43 -4.69 16.45
N ALA A 200 -17.60 -4.06 16.49
CA ALA A 200 -18.78 -4.48 15.73
C ALA A 200 -18.66 -4.26 14.21
N GLY A 201 -17.65 -3.51 13.76
CA GLY A 201 -17.41 -3.22 12.34
C GLY A 201 -15.98 -2.73 12.07
N PRO A 202 -15.60 -2.61 10.79
CA PRO A 202 -14.25 -2.26 10.36
C PRO A 202 -13.99 -0.76 10.51
N GLY A 203 -13.57 -0.35 11.70
CA GLY A 203 -13.26 1.05 11.99
C GLY A 203 -13.35 1.41 13.47
N THR A 204 -12.68 2.50 13.87
CA THR A 204 -12.69 2.98 15.26
C THR A 204 -14.02 3.60 15.68
N GLN A 205 -14.87 3.96 14.71
CA GLN A 205 -16.23 4.47 14.90
C GLN A 205 -17.23 3.40 15.35
N PHE A 206 -16.93 2.11 15.11
CA PHE A 206 -17.81 1.01 15.51
C PHE A 206 -17.64 0.68 16.99
N ALA A 207 -18.75 0.28 17.63
CA ALA A 207 -18.77 -0.06 19.04
C ALA A 207 -17.73 -1.13 19.39
N VAL A 208 -17.01 -0.92 20.50
CA VAL A 208 -16.15 -1.94 21.09
C VAL A 208 -17.03 -2.99 21.75
N MET A 209 -16.88 -4.24 21.32
CA MET A 209 -17.62 -5.38 21.88
C MET A 209 -16.85 -5.99 23.05
N VAL A 210 -15.54 -6.20 22.87
CA VAL A 210 -14.67 -6.88 23.83
C VAL A 210 -13.24 -6.36 23.70
N LEU A 211 -12.50 -6.28 24.80
CA LEU A 211 -11.04 -6.10 24.78
C LEU A 211 -10.37 -7.48 24.84
N LEU A 212 -9.63 -7.84 23.79
CA LEU A 212 -8.91 -9.10 23.67
C LEU A 212 -7.54 -8.99 24.33
N ALA A 213 -7.14 -9.99 25.11
CA ALA A 213 -5.81 -10.02 25.73
C ALA A 213 -4.71 -10.31 24.69
N ASN A 214 -3.48 -9.88 24.97
CA ASN A 214 -2.30 -10.33 24.24
C ASN A 214 -2.25 -11.86 24.18
N GLY A 215 -1.89 -12.44 23.04
CA GLY A 215 -1.87 -13.89 22.84
C GLY A 215 -3.22 -14.51 22.49
N THR A 216 -4.31 -13.73 22.42
CA THR A 216 -5.63 -14.26 22.02
C THR A 216 -5.56 -14.80 20.59
N ARG A 217 -5.95 -16.06 20.40
CA ARG A 217 -6.00 -16.72 19.08
C ARG A 217 -7.27 -16.33 18.34
N LEU A 218 -7.11 -16.06 17.06
CA LEU A 218 -8.13 -15.52 16.18
C LEU A 218 -8.11 -16.31 14.88
N ARG A 219 -9.28 -16.61 14.34
CA ARG A 219 -9.41 -17.14 12.98
C ARG A 219 -9.88 -16.00 12.07
N PRO A 220 -9.08 -15.54 11.10
CA PRO A 220 -9.52 -14.54 10.13
C PRO A 220 -10.65 -15.11 9.27
N LEU A 221 -11.64 -14.26 9.00
CA LEU A 221 -12.82 -14.60 8.21
C LEU A 221 -12.84 -13.80 6.90
N GLU A 222 -12.77 -12.47 7.02
CA GLU A 222 -12.77 -11.53 5.90
C GLU A 222 -11.91 -10.32 6.23
N ARG A 223 -11.55 -9.56 5.19
CA ARG A 223 -10.79 -8.31 5.31
C ARG A 223 -11.56 -7.18 4.67
N GLN A 224 -11.43 -6.00 5.27
CA GLN A 224 -11.91 -4.74 4.72
C GLN A 224 -10.88 -3.66 5.03
N GLY A 225 -9.97 -3.44 4.09
CA GLY A 225 -8.82 -2.57 4.31
C GLY A 225 -7.93 -3.15 5.41
N ARG A 226 -7.55 -2.32 6.39
CA ARG A 226 -6.71 -2.74 7.52
C ARG A 226 -7.46 -3.43 8.65
N TRP A 227 -8.76 -3.67 8.46
CA TRP A 227 -9.59 -4.36 9.43
C TRP A 227 -9.81 -5.80 8.99
N ILE A 228 -9.65 -6.71 9.95
CA ILE A 228 -9.86 -8.14 9.76
C ILE A 228 -11.05 -8.53 10.62
N SER A 229 -12.09 -9.06 9.98
CA SER A 229 -13.15 -9.76 10.68
C SER A 229 -12.57 -11.09 11.14
N VAL A 230 -12.66 -11.35 12.43
CA VAL A 230 -12.05 -12.49 13.09
C VAL A 230 -13.06 -13.21 13.96
N SER A 231 -12.93 -14.52 14.02
CA SER A 231 -13.54 -15.34 15.05
C SER A 231 -12.56 -15.54 16.20
N VAL A 232 -12.94 -15.13 17.41
CA VAL A 232 -12.13 -15.33 18.62
C VAL A 232 -12.20 -16.79 19.03
N LEU A 233 -11.04 -17.41 19.24
CA LEU A 233 -10.94 -18.80 19.65
C LEU A 233 -10.67 -18.93 21.14
N GLN A 234 -11.50 -19.70 21.84
CA GLN A 234 -11.27 -20.12 23.21
C GLN A 234 -11.28 -21.65 23.26
N ASN A 235 -10.20 -22.26 23.74
CA ASN A 235 -9.99 -23.73 23.69
C ASN A 235 -10.19 -24.32 22.27
N GLY A 236 -9.78 -23.55 21.24
CA GLY A 236 -9.92 -23.95 19.83
C GLY A 236 -11.34 -23.81 19.27
N GLN A 237 -12.31 -23.31 20.05
CA GLN A 237 -13.69 -23.10 19.60
C GLN A 237 -14.01 -21.62 19.39
N PRO A 238 -14.72 -21.25 18.31
CA PRO A 238 -15.28 -19.92 18.11
C PRO A 238 -16.19 -19.48 19.26
N VAL A 239 -15.90 -18.34 19.88
CA VAL A 239 -16.76 -17.79 20.97
C VAL A 239 -17.33 -16.40 20.66
N ASN A 240 -16.65 -15.60 19.83
CA ASN A 240 -17.11 -14.28 19.41
C ASN A 240 -16.66 -14.00 17.96
N THR A 241 -17.37 -13.12 17.26
CA THR A 241 -16.95 -12.60 15.95
C THR A 241 -16.99 -11.08 15.98
N GLY A 242 -15.99 -10.44 15.38
CA GLY A 242 -15.91 -8.99 15.26
C GLY A 242 -14.66 -8.58 14.51
N TRP A 243 -14.36 -7.29 14.50
CA TRP A 243 -13.30 -6.71 13.70
C TRP A 243 -12.13 -6.26 14.57
N VAL A 244 -10.93 -6.61 14.14
CA VAL A 244 -9.67 -6.15 14.73
C VAL A 244 -8.83 -5.45 13.68
N HIS A 245 -7.99 -4.51 14.10
CA HIS A 245 -7.07 -3.85 13.18
C HIS A 245 -5.81 -4.70 13.00
N GLU A 246 -5.39 -4.91 11.75
CA GLU A 246 -4.32 -5.84 11.39
C GLU A 246 -2.96 -5.53 12.03
N ALA A 247 -2.71 -4.26 12.36
CA ALA A 247 -1.44 -3.83 12.97
C ALA A 247 -1.17 -4.44 14.36
N TYR A 248 -2.16 -5.09 14.97
CA TYR A 248 -2.07 -5.65 16.33
C TYR A 248 -2.24 -7.17 16.34
N VAL A 249 -2.13 -7.82 15.19
CA VAL A 249 -2.23 -9.27 15.07
C VAL A 249 -1.11 -9.81 14.17
N ALA A 250 -0.62 -11.01 14.50
CA ALA A 250 0.45 -11.70 13.78
C ALA A 250 0.14 -13.19 13.61
#